data_AF-A0A6G1CK83-F1
#
_entry.id   AF-A0A6G1CK83-F1
#
_cell.length_a   1.000
_cell.length_b   1.000
_cell.length_c   1.000
_cell.angle_alpha   90.00
_cell.angle_beta   90.00
_cell.angle_gamma   90.00
#
_symmetry.space_group_name_H-M   'P 1'
#
loop_
_entity.id
_entity.type
_entity.pdbx_description
1 polymer ?
#
loop_
_entity_poly.entity_id
_entity_poly.type
_entity_poly.pdbx_seq_one_letter_code
_entity_poly.pdbx_strand_id
1 'polypeptide(L)'
;MWIAVVKLAARIAVSNLHKNTNKSFSETIKDMYGHFNERSGLNAPLVANDVYEIIMKNASRLDSEIIYDRDFNFDYFGFKTLERSYLLKLGGKVVERPQHMLMRVSVGIHKDDIESAIKTYHLMSQRWFTHASPTLFNAGTPRSQLSSCFFICMKDDSVEGVYDTLKECAIISKSAGGIGVSVHNI
;
A
#
# COMPACT_ATOMS: atom_id res chain seq x y z
N MET A 1 -31.31 13.49 6.22
CA MET A 1 -31.57 12.03 6.21
C MET A 1 -30.44 11.24 5.54
N TRP A 2 -30.06 11.55 4.28
CA TRP A 2 -28.99 10.85 3.54
C TRP A 2 -27.60 10.83 4.21
N ILE A 3 -27.13 11.95 4.77
CA ILE A 3 -25.80 12.03 5.42
C ILE A 3 -25.68 11.09 6.63
N ALA A 4 -26.77 10.92 7.39
CA ALA A 4 -26.79 10.04 8.56
C ALA A 4 -26.69 8.56 8.16
N VAL A 5 -27.34 8.17 7.05
CA VAL A 5 -27.30 6.81 6.51
C VAL A 5 -25.90 6.44 6.03
N VAL A 6 -25.22 7.35 5.31
CA VAL A 6 -23.85 7.12 4.82
C VAL A 6 -22.85 6.95 5.98
N LYS A 7 -22.97 7.78 7.03
CA LYS A 7 -22.13 7.66 8.24
C LYS A 7 -22.38 6.35 9.00
N LEU A 8 -23.64 5.94 9.13
CA LEU A 8 -23.98 4.67 9.76
C LEU A 8 -23.44 3.48 8.97
N ALA A 9 -23.62 3.49 7.64
CA ALA A 9 -23.10 2.44 6.76
C ALA A 9 -21.57 2.32 6.85
N ALA A 10 -20.85 3.45 6.89
CA ALA A 10 -19.41 3.47 7.09
C ALA A 10 -19.00 2.82 8.42
N ARG A 11 -19.66 3.19 9.52
CA ARG A 11 -19.38 2.62 10.85
C ARG A 11 -19.65 1.12 10.90
N ILE A 12 -20.72 0.64 10.28
CA ILE A 12 -21.04 -0.79 10.19
C ILE A 12 -19.95 -1.52 9.39
N ALA A 13 -19.54 -0.97 8.25
CA ALA A 13 -18.51 -1.57 7.40
C ALA A 13 -17.15 -1.66 8.12
N VAL A 14 -16.73 -0.58 8.79
CA VAL A 14 -15.49 -0.54 9.59
C VAL A 14 -15.57 -1.51 10.77
N SER A 15 -16.68 -1.52 11.52
CA SER A 15 -16.87 -2.45 12.63
C SER A 15 -16.83 -3.91 12.17
N ASN A 16 -17.42 -4.21 11.01
CA ASN A 16 -17.35 -5.55 10.43
C ASN A 16 -15.91 -5.93 10.03
N LEU A 17 -15.15 -5.00 9.45
CA LEU A 17 -13.72 -5.24 9.16
C LEU A 17 -12.95 -5.52 10.44
N HIS A 18 -13.15 -4.73 11.50
CA HIS A 18 -12.47 -4.93 12.78
C HIS A 18 -12.79 -6.28 13.43
N LYS A 19 -14.00 -6.83 13.23
CA LYS A 19 -14.36 -8.17 13.71
C LYS A 19 -13.68 -9.30 12.93
N ASN A 20 -13.34 -9.07 11.67
CA ASN A 20 -12.78 -10.07 10.76
C ASN A 20 -11.27 -9.92 10.54
N THR A 21 -10.61 -9.00 11.25
CA THR A 21 -9.16 -8.73 11.13
C THR A 21 -8.51 -8.70 12.50
N ASN A 22 -7.25 -9.15 12.56
CA ASN A 22 -6.44 -9.09 13.78
C ASN A 22 -6.30 -7.64 14.25
N LYS A 23 -6.25 -7.45 15.57
CA LYS A 23 -6.09 -6.11 16.16
C LYS A 23 -4.62 -5.71 16.21
N SER A 24 -3.68 -6.63 16.41
CA SER A 24 -2.26 -6.30 16.44
C SER A 24 -1.74 -6.06 15.02
N PHE A 25 -0.99 -4.98 14.81
CA PHE A 25 -0.37 -4.69 13.53
C PHE A 25 0.81 -5.62 13.28
N SER A 26 1.64 -5.88 14.30
CA SER A 26 2.77 -6.79 14.19
C SER A 26 2.35 -8.23 13.87
N GLU A 27 1.26 -8.72 14.46
CA GLU A 27 0.70 -10.05 14.13
C GLU A 27 0.18 -10.10 12.68
N THR A 28 -0.58 -9.09 12.26
CA THR A 28 -1.04 -8.96 10.86
C THR A 28 0.13 -8.95 9.87
N ILE A 29 1.23 -8.25 10.19
CA ILE A 29 2.44 -8.21 9.36
C ILE A 29 3.13 -9.58 9.32
N LYS A 30 3.17 -10.31 10.45
CA LYS A 30 3.69 -11.67 10.53
C LYS A 30 2.90 -12.64 9.66
N ASP A 31 1.58 -12.56 9.66
CA ASP A 31 0.71 -13.38 8.81
C ASP A 31 0.94 -13.05 7.31
N MET A 32 1.11 -11.77 6.98
CA MET A 32 1.39 -11.33 5.61
C MET A 32 2.78 -11.75 5.11
N TYR A 33 3.78 -11.77 6.00
CA TYR A 33 5.12 -12.25 5.68
C TYR A 33 5.17 -13.77 5.52
N GLY A 34 4.46 -14.50 6.38
CA GLY A 34 4.31 -15.95 6.30
C GLY A 34 3.38 -16.44 5.20
N HIS A 35 2.91 -15.58 4.30
CA HIS A 35 1.93 -15.96 3.28
C HIS A 35 2.49 -17.02 2.32
N PHE A 36 1.75 -18.12 2.23
CA PHE A 36 2.00 -19.21 1.30
C PHE A 36 0.93 -19.21 0.20
N ASN A 37 1.38 -19.28 -1.06
CA ASN A 37 0.45 -19.39 -2.18
C ASN A 37 0.14 -20.86 -2.46
N GLU A 38 -1.06 -21.29 -2.07
CA GLU A 38 -1.55 -22.66 -2.24
C GLU A 38 -1.51 -23.16 -3.69
N ARG A 39 -1.67 -22.26 -4.68
CA ARG A 39 -1.66 -22.65 -6.11
C ARG A 39 -0.27 -22.92 -6.64
N SER A 40 0.72 -22.13 -6.23
CA SER A 40 2.10 -22.28 -6.71
C SER A 40 2.95 -23.15 -5.80
N GLY A 41 2.50 -23.43 -4.56
CA GLY A 41 3.26 -24.18 -3.57
C GLY A 41 4.50 -23.43 -3.07
N LEU A 42 4.54 -22.11 -3.21
CA LEU A 42 5.71 -21.27 -2.88
C LEU A 42 5.34 -20.21 -1.85
N ASN A 43 6.32 -19.85 -1.03
CA ASN A 43 6.24 -18.68 -0.16
C ASN A 43 6.09 -17.42 -1.02
N ALA A 44 5.04 -16.66 -0.76
CA ALA A 44 4.70 -15.44 -1.47
C ALA A 44 4.48 -14.31 -0.45
N PRO A 45 5.54 -13.87 0.25
CA PRO A 45 5.43 -12.83 1.27
C PRO A 45 4.88 -11.55 0.65
N LEU A 46 3.94 -10.91 1.34
CA LEU A 46 3.38 -9.61 0.91
C LEU A 46 4.19 -8.42 1.43
N VAL A 47 5.07 -8.65 2.41
CA VAL A 47 5.92 -7.64 3.05
C VAL A 47 7.38 -7.97 2.74
N ALA A 48 8.20 -6.97 2.46
CA ALA A 48 9.63 -7.14 2.21
C ALA A 48 10.37 -7.60 3.48
N ASN A 49 11.43 -8.40 3.33
CA ASN A 49 12.17 -8.97 4.46
C ASN A 49 12.78 -7.88 5.37
N ASP A 50 13.38 -6.85 4.78
CA ASP A 50 13.99 -5.73 5.52
C ASP A 50 12.95 -4.98 6.35
N VAL A 51 11.78 -4.70 5.76
CA VAL A 51 10.68 -4.01 6.44
C VAL A 51 10.05 -4.89 7.52
N TYR A 52 9.91 -6.19 7.27
CA TYR A 52 9.43 -7.14 8.26
C TYR A 52 10.33 -7.18 9.51
N GLU A 53 11.65 -7.28 9.33
CA GLU A 53 12.61 -7.28 10.42
C GLU A 53 12.53 -5.99 11.26
N ILE A 54 12.44 -4.84 10.60
CA ILE A 54 12.31 -3.52 11.26
C ILE A 54 11.01 -3.46 12.07
N ILE A 55 9.88 -3.90 11.50
CA ILE A 55 8.59 -3.91 12.19
C ILE A 55 8.64 -4.83 13.40
N MET A 56 9.17 -6.05 13.25
CA MET A 56 9.22 -7.01 14.35
C MET A 56 10.15 -6.56 15.48
N LYS A 57 11.28 -5.91 15.15
CA LYS A 57 12.19 -5.32 16.14
C LYS A 57 11.52 -4.23 16.98
N ASN A 58 10.56 -3.50 16.39
CA ASN A 58 9.88 -2.36 17.02
C ASN A 58 8.39 -2.63 17.29
N ALA A 59 7.96 -3.89 17.30
CA ALA A 59 6.56 -4.30 17.29
C ALA A 59 5.73 -3.65 18.39
N SER A 60 6.19 -3.77 19.65
CA SER A 60 5.48 -3.20 20.81
C SER A 60 5.26 -1.70 20.69
N ARG A 61 6.23 -0.97 20.13
CA ARG A 61 6.13 0.47 19.97
C ARG A 61 5.14 0.82 18.86
N LEU A 62 5.30 0.23 17.68
CA LEU A 62 4.44 0.47 16.52
C LEU A 62 2.97 0.10 16.80
N ASP A 63 2.72 -1.03 17.49
CA ASP A 63 1.37 -1.45 17.87
C ASP A 63 0.69 -0.45 18.82
N SER A 64 1.46 0.17 19.73
CA SER A 64 0.93 1.12 20.72
C SER A 64 0.56 2.48 20.14
N GLU A 65 1.23 2.90 19.05
CA GLU A 65 0.97 4.19 18.39
C GLU A 65 -0.27 4.16 17.48
N ILE A 66 -0.72 2.96 17.07
CA ILE A 66 -1.86 2.82 16.16
C ILE A 66 -3.17 3.10 16.87
N ILE A 67 -3.93 4.07 16.35
CA ILE A 67 -5.23 4.49 16.87
C ILE A 67 -6.33 4.00 15.94
N TYR A 68 -6.92 2.84 16.24
CA TYR A 68 -7.96 2.19 15.43
C TYR A 68 -9.25 2.99 15.28
N ASP A 69 -9.55 3.88 16.23
CA ASP A 69 -10.74 4.74 16.14
C ASP A 69 -10.70 5.66 14.91
N ARG A 70 -9.50 5.94 14.38
CA ARG A 70 -9.34 6.74 13.15
C ARG A 70 -9.89 6.05 11.90
N ASP A 71 -10.12 4.73 11.93
CA ASP A 71 -10.80 4.03 10.82
C ASP A 71 -12.25 4.49 10.66
N PHE A 72 -12.91 4.93 11.73
CA PHE A 72 -14.29 5.44 11.67
C PHE A 72 -14.40 6.84 11.07
N ASN A 73 -13.28 7.49 10.79
CA ASN A 73 -13.28 8.79 10.12
C ASN A 73 -13.58 8.65 8.62
N PHE A 74 -13.45 7.46 8.02
CA PHE A 74 -13.72 7.25 6.58
C PHE A 74 -15.23 7.26 6.33
N ASP A 75 -15.63 7.93 5.25
CA ASP A 75 -16.99 7.75 4.75
C ASP A 75 -17.12 6.37 4.07
N TYR A 76 -18.35 6.00 3.74
CA TYR A 76 -18.63 4.66 3.23
C TYR A 76 -17.90 4.38 1.90
N PHE A 77 -17.91 5.34 0.97
CA PHE A 77 -17.33 5.16 -0.36
C PHE A 77 -15.79 5.18 -0.33
N GLY A 78 -15.19 6.05 0.48
CA GLY A 78 -13.76 6.07 0.72
C GLY A 78 -13.29 4.76 1.35
N PHE A 79 -14.03 4.27 2.36
CA PHE A 79 -13.73 2.97 2.96
C PHE A 79 -13.85 1.81 1.95
N LYS A 80 -14.91 1.78 1.13
CA LYS A 80 -15.08 0.75 0.09
C LYS A 80 -14.00 0.81 -0.98
N THR A 81 -13.52 1.99 -1.31
CA THR A 81 -12.36 2.17 -2.20
C THR A 81 -11.10 1.54 -1.59
N LEU A 82 -10.84 1.81 -0.30
CA LEU A 82 -9.72 1.21 0.43
C LEU A 82 -9.82 -0.32 0.48
N GLU A 83 -10.97 -0.85 0.89
CA GLU A 83 -11.23 -2.30 0.98
C GLU A 83 -11.08 -3.02 -0.36
N ARG A 84 -11.49 -2.36 -1.46
CA ARG A 84 -11.42 -2.96 -2.80
C ARG A 84 -9.98 -3.09 -3.27
N SER A 85 -9.17 -2.04 -3.14
CA SER A 85 -7.92 -1.91 -3.88
C SER A 85 -6.67 -1.68 -3.03
N TYR A 86 -6.77 -1.13 -1.82
CA TYR A 86 -5.61 -0.64 -1.06
C TYR A 86 -5.21 -1.53 0.12
N LEU A 87 -6.18 -2.21 0.74
CA LEU A 87 -5.90 -3.11 1.86
C LEU A 87 -5.47 -4.48 1.33
N LEU A 88 -4.32 -4.97 1.80
CA LEU A 88 -3.80 -6.26 1.37
C LEU A 88 -4.71 -7.42 1.81
N LYS A 89 -4.72 -8.46 0.97
CA LYS A 89 -5.62 -9.62 1.11
C LYS A 89 -4.81 -10.91 1.16
N LEU A 90 -5.18 -11.81 2.07
CA LEU A 90 -4.70 -13.19 2.13
C LEU A 90 -5.84 -14.12 1.75
N GLY A 91 -5.63 -14.99 0.75
CA GLY A 91 -6.68 -15.91 0.28
C GLY A 91 -7.96 -15.20 -0.18
N GLY A 92 -7.84 -13.97 -0.71
CA GLY A 92 -8.98 -13.14 -1.13
C GLY A 92 -9.70 -12.38 -0.01
N LYS A 93 -9.33 -12.58 1.26
CA LYS A 93 -9.89 -11.86 2.41
C LYS A 93 -8.97 -10.72 2.84
N VAL A 94 -9.55 -9.56 3.15
CA VAL A 94 -8.81 -8.40 3.66
C VAL A 94 -8.25 -8.73 5.04
N VAL A 95 -6.95 -8.51 5.23
CA VAL A 95 -6.28 -8.73 6.52
C VAL A 95 -5.76 -7.44 7.14
N GLU A 96 -5.50 -6.42 6.32
CA GLU A 96 -5.09 -5.11 6.82
C GLU A 96 -6.29 -4.24 7.17
N ARG A 97 -6.19 -3.54 8.31
CA ARG A 97 -7.01 -2.36 8.58
C ARG A 97 -6.42 -1.13 7.88
N PRO A 98 -7.19 -0.06 7.62
CA PRO A 98 -6.63 1.17 7.09
C PRO A 98 -5.45 1.70 7.90
N GLN A 99 -5.50 1.63 9.24
CA GLN A 99 -4.34 2.00 10.07
C GLN A 99 -3.11 1.11 9.84
N HIS A 100 -3.29 -0.19 9.60
CA HIS A 100 -2.18 -1.11 9.30
C HIS A 100 -1.50 -0.73 7.99
N MET A 101 -2.30 -0.46 6.95
CA MET A 101 -1.78 0.01 5.67
C MET A 101 -1.00 1.30 5.82
N LEU A 102 -1.52 2.29 6.57
CA LEU A 102 -0.83 3.56 6.79
C LEU A 102 0.48 3.39 7.59
N MET A 103 0.50 2.51 8.60
CA MET A 103 1.73 2.24 9.35
C MET A 103 2.76 1.48 8.48
N ARG A 104 2.32 0.47 7.71
CA ARG A 104 3.18 -0.22 6.74
C ARG A 104 3.79 0.76 5.74
N VAL A 105 3.01 1.68 5.20
CA VAL A 105 3.52 2.72 4.28
C VAL A 105 4.55 3.59 4.97
N SER A 106 4.28 4.03 6.20
CA SER A 106 5.18 4.90 6.95
C SER A 106 6.52 4.22 7.23
N VAL A 107 6.49 2.97 7.71
CA VAL A 107 7.73 2.19 7.93
C VAL A 107 8.40 1.84 6.60
N GLY A 108 7.63 1.56 5.55
CA GLY A 108 8.18 1.29 4.22
C GLY A 108 8.96 2.47 3.62
N ILE A 109 8.58 3.71 3.97
CA ILE A 109 9.27 4.93 3.54
C ILE A 109 10.48 5.23 4.43
N HIS A 110 10.31 5.18 5.75
CA HIS A 110 11.30 5.67 6.72
C HIS A 110 12.26 4.59 7.25
N LYS A 111 11.93 3.31 7.04
CA LYS A 111 12.71 2.14 7.47
C LYS A 111 13.12 2.24 8.95
N ASP A 112 14.41 2.27 9.25
CA ASP A 112 14.96 2.28 10.61
C ASP A 112 14.64 3.57 11.40
N ASP A 113 14.26 4.65 10.72
CA ASP A 113 13.84 5.90 11.38
C ASP A 113 12.38 5.80 11.86
N ILE A 114 12.20 5.13 13.00
CA ILE A 114 10.90 4.89 13.62
C ILE A 114 10.22 6.19 14.09
N GLU A 115 10.98 7.20 14.48
CA GLU A 115 10.39 8.51 14.88
C GLU A 115 9.70 9.17 13.70
N SER A 116 10.38 9.23 12.55
CA SER A 116 9.79 9.78 11.33
C SER A 116 8.65 8.91 10.81
N ALA A 117 8.75 7.57 10.92
CA ALA A 117 7.67 6.66 10.57
C ALA A 117 6.41 6.95 11.39
N ILE A 118 6.52 7.07 12.71
CA ILE A 118 5.40 7.37 13.61
C ILE A 118 4.82 8.75 13.28
N LYS A 119 5.67 9.77 13.09
CA LYS A 119 5.22 11.11 12.71
C LYS A 119 4.42 11.10 11.41
N THR A 120 4.92 10.42 10.38
CA THR A 120 4.25 10.28 9.08
C THR A 120 2.93 9.51 9.23
N TYR A 121 2.89 8.44 10.02
CA TYR A 121 1.66 7.72 10.34
C TYR A 121 0.61 8.64 10.97
N HIS A 122 0.97 9.45 11.96
CA HIS A 122 0.05 10.38 12.59
C HIS A 122 -0.50 11.42 11.61
N LEU A 123 0.38 12.00 10.78
CA LEU A 123 -0.03 12.99 9.78
C LEU A 123 -1.01 12.39 8.75
N MET A 124 -0.73 11.19 8.25
CA MET A 124 -1.60 10.51 7.29
C MET A 124 -2.92 10.02 7.92
N SER A 125 -2.87 9.40 9.10
CA SER A 125 -4.06 8.87 9.77
C SER A 125 -5.01 9.97 10.28
N GLN A 126 -4.49 11.18 10.52
CA GLN A 126 -5.27 12.39 10.77
C GLN A 126 -5.69 13.13 9.49
N ARG A 127 -5.26 12.66 8.32
CA ARG A 127 -5.57 13.21 6.98
C ARG A 127 -5.01 14.60 6.70
N TRP A 128 -3.86 14.93 7.27
CA TRP A 128 -3.13 16.14 6.86
C TRP A 128 -2.63 16.03 5.42
N PHE A 129 -2.25 14.83 5.00
CA PHE A 129 -1.91 14.52 3.61
C PHE A 129 -2.12 13.02 3.33
N THR A 130 -1.97 12.62 2.06
CA THR A 130 -1.88 11.22 1.64
C THR A 130 -0.78 11.06 0.61
N HIS A 131 -0.10 9.92 0.60
CA HIS A 131 0.77 9.56 -0.53
C HIS A 131 -0.07 9.11 -1.75
N ALA A 132 0.59 9.08 -2.91
CA ALA A 132 0.00 8.60 -4.16
C ALA A 132 -0.33 7.10 -4.09
N SER A 133 -1.26 6.65 -4.93
CA SER A 133 -1.74 5.26 -4.91
C SER A 133 -0.63 4.21 -5.03
N PRO A 134 0.40 4.33 -5.92
CA PRO A 134 1.48 3.35 -5.98
C PRO A 134 2.29 3.25 -4.69
N THR A 135 2.47 4.37 -3.98
CA THR A 135 3.11 4.36 -2.66
C THR A 135 2.24 3.61 -1.64
N LEU A 136 0.92 3.85 -1.62
CA LEU A 136 0.01 3.15 -0.70
C LEU A 136 -0.06 1.63 -0.98
N PHE A 137 0.00 1.25 -2.26
CA PHE A 137 0.00 -0.16 -2.67
C PHE A 137 1.31 -0.86 -2.34
N ASN A 138 2.45 -0.22 -2.65
CA ASN A 138 3.73 -0.92 -2.75
C ASN A 138 4.72 -0.61 -1.63
N ALA A 139 4.51 0.43 -0.82
CA ALA A 139 5.42 0.70 0.28
C ALA A 139 5.43 -0.47 1.28
N GLY A 140 6.63 -0.94 1.60
CA GLY A 140 6.84 -2.07 2.49
C GLY A 140 6.66 -3.45 1.84
N THR A 141 6.40 -3.54 0.53
CA THR A 141 6.26 -4.83 -0.18
C THR A 141 7.55 -5.22 -0.89
N PRO A 142 7.75 -6.51 -1.25
CA PRO A 142 8.98 -6.98 -1.91
C PRO A 142 9.32 -6.28 -3.22
N ARG A 143 8.33 -5.69 -3.91
CA ARG A 143 8.53 -4.88 -5.13
C ARG A 143 7.97 -3.48 -4.90
N SER A 144 8.74 -2.67 -4.18
CA SER A 144 8.38 -1.31 -3.77
C SER A 144 8.50 -0.29 -4.92
N GLN A 145 7.66 -0.39 -5.96
CA GLN A 145 7.55 0.64 -6.99
C GLN A 145 6.62 1.77 -6.53
N LEU A 146 7.20 2.85 -5.99
CA LEU A 146 6.45 3.92 -5.31
C LEU A 146 6.04 5.08 -6.21
N SER A 147 6.71 5.25 -7.36
CA SER A 147 6.48 6.34 -8.31
C SER A 147 5.40 5.98 -9.33
N SER A 148 4.53 6.93 -9.61
CA SER A 148 3.37 6.73 -10.51
C SER A 148 3.66 7.06 -11.97
N CYS A 149 4.48 8.07 -12.25
CA CYS A 149 4.61 8.66 -13.58
C CYS A 149 6.06 8.69 -14.01
N PHE A 150 6.28 8.39 -15.30
CA PHE A 150 7.60 8.34 -15.92
C PHE A 150 7.56 9.13 -17.23
N PHE A 151 8.62 9.88 -17.49
CA PHE A 151 8.84 10.51 -18.78
C PHE A 151 10.05 9.84 -19.44
N ILE A 152 9.86 9.38 -20.67
CA ILE A 152 10.93 8.78 -21.47
C ILE A 152 11.00 9.48 -22.83
N CYS A 153 12.20 9.54 -23.38
CA CYS A 153 12.42 10.02 -24.75
C CYS A 153 12.65 8.84 -25.67
N MET A 154 12.22 8.97 -26.93
CA MET A 154 12.64 8.02 -27.95
C MET A 154 14.16 7.99 -28.04
N LYS A 155 14.75 6.79 -27.99
CA LYS A 155 16.21 6.65 -27.89
C LYS A 155 16.93 7.12 -29.15
N ASP A 156 16.38 6.81 -30.31
CA ASP A 156 16.99 7.09 -31.61
C ASP A 156 15.94 7.00 -32.74
N ASP A 157 16.22 7.67 -33.87
CA ASP A 157 15.45 7.52 -35.13
C ASP A 157 15.91 6.26 -35.88
N SER A 158 15.70 5.12 -35.23
CA SER A 158 16.03 3.81 -35.78
C SER A 158 15.05 2.76 -35.29
N VAL A 159 14.91 1.67 -36.04
CA VAL A 159 14.04 0.55 -35.64
C VAL A 159 14.49 0.02 -34.28
N GLU A 160 15.80 -0.14 -34.09
CA GLU A 160 16.40 -0.56 -32.84
C GLU A 160 16.03 0.39 -31.69
N GLY A 161 16.16 1.71 -31.90
CA GLY A 161 15.76 2.73 -30.93
C GLY A 161 14.29 2.64 -30.53
N VAL A 162 13.39 2.49 -31.51
CA VAL A 162 11.95 2.34 -31.30
C VAL A 162 11.61 1.10 -30.48
N TYR A 163 12.18 -0.06 -30.82
CA TYR A 163 11.91 -1.31 -30.11
C TYR A 163 12.46 -1.30 -28.68
N ASP A 164 13.58 -0.64 -28.45
CA ASP A 164 14.13 -0.44 -27.12
C ASP A 164 13.25 0.46 -26.25
N THR A 165 12.78 1.59 -26.79
CA THR A 165 11.83 2.47 -26.10
C THR A 165 10.51 1.74 -25.82
N LEU A 166 10.03 0.91 -26.75
CA LEU A 166 8.84 0.07 -26.54
C LEU A 166 9.05 -0.95 -25.41
N LYS A 167 10.20 -1.60 -25.34
CA LYS A 167 10.55 -2.53 -24.26
C LYS A 167 10.57 -1.82 -22.91
N GLU A 168 11.14 -0.62 -22.85
CA GLU A 168 11.16 0.21 -21.65
C GLU A 168 9.74 0.61 -21.21
N CYS A 169 8.91 1.05 -22.15
CA CYS A 169 7.47 1.28 -21.94
C CYS A 169 6.77 0.05 -21.35
N ALA A 170 7.02 -1.13 -21.91
CA ALA A 170 6.40 -2.36 -21.45
C ALA A 170 6.82 -2.73 -20.01
N ILE A 171 8.10 -2.52 -19.66
CA ILE A 171 8.61 -2.76 -18.31
C ILE A 171 7.96 -1.80 -17.31
N ILE A 172 7.89 -0.50 -17.63
CA ILE A 172 7.26 0.51 -16.76
C ILE A 172 5.76 0.23 -16.60
N SER A 173 5.06 -0.05 -17.70
CA SER A 173 3.62 -0.36 -17.70
C SER A 173 3.30 -1.61 -16.88
N LYS A 174 4.13 -2.67 -16.98
CA LYS A 174 4.03 -3.87 -16.13
C LYS A 174 4.10 -3.55 -14.63
N SER A 175 4.82 -2.49 -14.26
CA SER A 175 4.92 -2.01 -12.88
C SER A 175 3.84 -0.98 -12.49
N ALA A 176 2.80 -0.84 -13.31
CA ALA A 176 1.69 0.10 -13.16
C ALA A 176 2.11 1.59 -13.18
N GLY A 177 3.20 1.91 -13.89
CA GLY A 177 3.63 3.29 -14.14
C GLY A 177 2.93 3.90 -15.36
N GLY A 178 2.41 5.12 -15.22
CA GLY A 178 1.98 5.95 -16.33
C GLY A 178 3.18 6.54 -17.08
N ILE A 179 3.08 6.67 -18.40
CA ILE A 179 4.21 7.01 -19.26
C ILE A 179 3.86 8.18 -20.17
N GLY A 180 4.67 9.23 -20.13
CA GLY A 180 4.74 10.24 -21.18
C GLY A 180 5.94 9.96 -22.07
N VAL A 181 5.73 9.77 -23.37
CA VAL A 181 6.80 9.49 -24.32
C VAL A 181 6.99 10.69 -25.23
N SER A 182 8.23 11.20 -25.30
CA SER A 182 8.61 12.22 -26.26
C SER A 182 9.03 11.56 -27.57
N VAL A 183 8.36 11.93 -28.67
CA VAL A 183 8.53 11.32 -30.01
C VAL A 183 8.94 12.34 -31.09
N HIS A 184 9.49 13.47 -30.67
CA HIS A 184 9.84 14.59 -31.57
C HIS A 184 11.07 14.31 -32.45
N ASN A 185 11.85 13.29 -32.11
CA ASN A 185 13.08 12.86 -32.78
C ASN A 185 12.90 11.53 -33.53
N ILE A 186 11.67 11.24 -33.96
CA ILE A 186 11.32 10.25 -34.98
C ILE A 186 11.06 10.99 -36.30
#